data_AF-A0A1F3T5P5-F1
#
_entry.id   AF-A0A1F3T5P5-F1
#
_cell.length_a   1.000
_cell.length_b   1.000
_cell.length_c   1.000
_cell.angle_alpha   90.00
_cell.angle_beta   90.00
_cell.angle_gamma   90.00
#
_symmetry.space_group_name_H-M   'P 1'
#
loop_
_entity.id
_entity.type
_entity.pdbx_description
1 polymer ?
#
loop_
_entity_poly.entity_id
_entity_poly.type
_entity_poly.pdbx_seq_one_letter_code
_entity_poly.pdbx_strand_id
1 'polypeptide(L)'
;MSNKMMSYVDEELNRTEIGQFVARNKVFVISVIIAIFLGVILWGVTSNMSEKQQQEMSQVVYDFEKNTFKQLEEKKIEGKDYVDKFANLLKVTGSYSGTLTLSIQSADLFIERGELNFAKEILEKSHNELKGSNPFVAWFLNHRLAVVYEDSNDLENAVTYLKKMNSSSVKLLESKVYLDLGRIYLKMGKKEDAMINFKYVVDHFSDSNFAKIAKLYLNDMN
;
A
#
# COMPACT_ATOMS: atom_id res chain seq x y z
N MET A 1 20.54 -8.01 -57.25
CA MET A 1 19.19 -8.43 -56.78
C MET A 1 18.40 -7.33 -56.07
N SER A 2 19.03 -6.25 -55.57
CA SER A 2 18.34 -5.16 -54.83
C SER A 2 17.36 -4.31 -55.67
N ASN A 3 17.67 -4.01 -56.94
CA ASN A 3 16.85 -3.09 -57.76
C ASN A 3 15.46 -3.63 -58.15
N LYS A 4 15.31 -4.94 -58.36
CA LYS A 4 14.05 -5.54 -58.81
C LYS A 4 13.04 -5.69 -57.66
N MET A 5 13.54 -5.84 -56.43
CA MET A 5 12.72 -5.96 -55.23
C MET A 5 12.13 -4.60 -54.82
N MET A 6 12.88 -3.51 -55.01
CA MET A 6 12.43 -2.14 -54.72
C MET A 6 11.28 -1.71 -55.65
N SER A 7 11.37 -2.04 -56.94
CA SER A 7 10.33 -1.80 -57.94
C SER A 7 9.00 -2.49 -57.62
N TYR A 8 9.03 -3.71 -57.09
CA TYR A 8 7.81 -4.47 -56.78
C TYR A 8 7.09 -3.94 -55.54
N VAL A 9 7.84 -3.53 -54.51
CA VAL A 9 7.28 -2.94 -53.29
C VAL A 9 6.58 -1.61 -53.58
N ASP A 10 7.17 -0.78 -54.43
CA ASP A 10 6.57 0.50 -54.83
C ASP A 10 5.32 0.33 -55.71
N GLU A 11 5.25 -0.75 -56.51
CA GLU A 11 4.06 -1.08 -57.29
C GLU A 11 2.88 -1.47 -56.38
N GLU A 12 3.12 -2.33 -55.38
CA GLU A 12 2.05 -2.80 -54.48
C GLU A 12 1.60 -1.76 -53.46
N LEU A 13 2.51 -0.89 -53.01
CA LEU A 13 2.12 0.25 -52.19
C LEU A 13 1.17 1.18 -52.96
N ASN A 14 1.29 1.33 -54.28
CA ASN A 14 0.44 2.26 -55.01
C ASN A 14 -0.96 1.72 -55.37
N ARG A 15 -1.25 0.43 -55.11
CA ARG A 15 -2.54 -0.21 -55.43
C ARG A 15 -3.68 0.12 -54.48
N THR A 16 -3.42 0.64 -53.29
CA THR A 16 -4.44 0.91 -52.27
C THR A 16 -4.24 2.28 -51.65
N GLU A 17 -5.31 2.91 -51.15
CA GLU A 17 -5.23 4.22 -50.47
C GLU A 17 -4.29 4.17 -49.26
N ILE A 18 -4.30 3.06 -48.52
CA ILE A 18 -3.40 2.82 -47.38
C ILE A 18 -1.96 2.68 -47.85
N GLY A 19 -1.70 1.94 -48.93
CA GLY A 19 -0.36 1.80 -49.48
C GLY A 19 0.18 3.11 -50.03
N GLN A 20 -0.65 3.96 -50.66
CA GLN A 20 -0.25 5.28 -51.14
C GLN A 20 0.06 6.22 -49.97
N PHE A 21 -0.71 6.14 -48.89
CA PHE A 21 -0.42 6.86 -47.65
C PHE A 21 0.92 6.42 -47.04
N VAL A 22 1.19 5.11 -47.00
CA VAL A 22 2.47 4.55 -46.54
C VAL A 22 3.61 4.98 -47.45
N ALA A 23 3.41 4.99 -48.78
CA ALA A 23 4.40 5.42 -49.75
C ALA A 23 4.73 6.91 -49.66
N ARG A 24 3.73 7.75 -49.35
CA ARG A 24 3.88 9.20 -49.18
C ARG A 24 4.51 9.57 -47.84
N ASN A 25 4.23 8.81 -46.79
CA ASN A 25 4.67 9.08 -45.42
C ASN A 25 5.65 8.02 -44.89
N LYS A 26 6.48 7.42 -45.76
CA LYS A 26 7.36 6.27 -45.43
C LYS A 26 8.14 6.48 -44.13
N VAL A 27 8.76 7.66 -43.96
CA VAL A 27 9.55 7.98 -42.76
C VAL A 27 8.69 8.00 -41.50
N PHE A 28 7.48 8.55 -41.56
CA PHE A 28 6.54 8.60 -40.43
C PHE A 28 5.98 7.21 -40.09
N VAL A 29 5.62 6.40 -41.09
CA VAL A 29 5.09 5.04 -40.84
C VAL A 29 6.19 4.14 -40.27
N ILE A 30 7.41 4.22 -40.80
CA ILE A 30 8.56 3.48 -40.28
C ILE A 30 8.88 3.91 -38.84
N SER A 31 8.82 5.22 -38.52
CA SER A 31 9.10 5.70 -37.17
C SER A 31 8.03 5.26 -36.16
N VAL A 32 6.74 5.24 -36.53
CA VAL A 32 5.66 4.72 -35.69
C VAL A 32 5.84 3.22 -35.43
N ILE A 33 6.17 2.44 -36.46
CA ILE A 33 6.41 1.00 -36.31
C ILE A 33 7.60 0.73 -35.38
N ILE A 34 8.72 1.45 -35.57
CA ILE A 34 9.89 1.33 -34.69
C ILE A 34 9.55 1.72 -33.25
N ALA A 35 8.77 2.79 -33.04
CA ALA A 35 8.36 3.21 -31.70
C ALA A 35 7.47 2.17 -31.01
N ILE A 36 6.57 1.50 -31.74
CA ILE A 36 5.74 0.40 -31.22
C ILE A 36 6.63 -0.79 -30.84
N PHE A 37 7.57 -1.19 -31.69
CA PHE A 37 8.50 -2.28 -31.39
C PHE A 37 9.40 -1.96 -30.19
N LEU A 38 9.94 -0.75 -30.09
CA LEU A 38 10.71 -0.32 -28.92
C LEU A 38 9.84 -0.28 -27.66
N GLY A 39 8.59 0.17 -27.77
CA GLY A 39 7.63 0.14 -26.66
C GLY A 39 7.36 -1.28 -26.16
N VAL A 40 7.17 -2.24 -27.05
CA VAL A 40 6.96 -3.66 -26.71
C VAL A 40 8.22 -4.30 -26.12
N ILE A 41 9.41 -3.99 -26.67
CA ILE A 41 10.69 -4.50 -26.14
C ILE A 41 10.98 -3.91 -24.76
N LEU A 42 10.79 -2.59 -24.59
CA LEU A 42 10.92 -1.93 -23.29
C LEU A 42 9.92 -2.49 -22.28
N TRP A 43 8.66 -2.72 -22.68
CA TRP A 43 7.66 -3.37 -21.83
C TRP A 43 8.10 -4.79 -21.46
N GLY A 44 8.54 -5.62 -22.41
CA GLY A 44 8.95 -7.00 -22.15
C GLY A 44 10.20 -7.12 -21.27
N VAL A 45 11.19 -6.23 -21.45
CA VAL A 45 12.39 -6.18 -20.61
C VAL A 45 12.04 -5.71 -19.20
N THR A 46 11.23 -4.64 -19.08
CA THR A 46 10.81 -4.12 -17.77
C THR A 46 9.88 -5.09 -17.04
N SER A 47 8.97 -5.79 -17.73
CA SER A 47 8.07 -6.75 -17.13
C SER A 47 8.80 -7.99 -16.63
N ASN A 48 9.69 -8.58 -17.43
CA ASN A 48 10.47 -9.76 -17.03
C ASN A 48 11.49 -9.43 -15.92
N MET A 49 12.09 -8.24 -15.94
CA MET A 49 12.92 -7.77 -14.84
C MET A 49 12.10 -7.50 -13.57
N SER A 50 10.87 -6.97 -13.68
CA SER A 50 10.00 -6.71 -12.54
C SER A 50 9.49 -8.00 -11.89
N GLU A 51 9.16 -9.03 -12.67
CA GLU A 51 8.74 -10.33 -12.15
C GLU A 51 9.90 -11.03 -11.42
N LYS A 52 11.08 -11.05 -12.02
CA LYS A 52 12.28 -11.59 -11.39
C LYS A 52 12.63 -10.84 -10.10
N GLN A 53 12.57 -9.51 -10.12
CA GLN A 53 12.81 -8.69 -8.94
C GLN A 53 11.76 -8.96 -7.84
N GLN A 54 10.47 -9.08 -8.19
CA GLN A 54 9.43 -9.44 -7.23
C GLN A 54 9.63 -10.84 -6.64
N GLN A 55 10.08 -11.82 -7.43
CA GLN A 55 10.43 -13.15 -6.93
C GLN A 55 11.62 -13.10 -5.96
N GLU A 56 12.67 -12.35 -6.31
CA GLU A 56 13.83 -12.13 -5.43
C GLU A 56 13.40 -11.47 -4.10
N MET A 57 12.58 -10.42 -4.14
CA MET A 57 12.09 -9.77 -2.91
C MET A 57 11.18 -10.70 -2.09
N SER A 58 10.32 -11.49 -2.75
CA SER A 58 9.49 -12.50 -2.10
C SER A 58 10.35 -13.53 -1.36
N GLN A 59 11.42 -14.02 -2.00
CA GLN A 59 12.34 -14.98 -1.41
C GLN A 59 13.06 -14.39 -0.19
N VAL A 60 13.53 -13.14 -0.30
CA VAL A 60 14.17 -12.43 0.83
C VAL A 60 13.22 -12.28 2.02
N VAL A 61 11.96 -11.91 1.79
CA VAL A 61 10.95 -11.81 2.85
C VAL A 61 10.66 -13.19 3.47
N TYR A 62 10.48 -14.22 2.64
CA TYR A 62 10.25 -15.59 3.10
C TYR A 62 11.41 -16.15 3.93
N ASP A 63 12.66 -15.94 3.51
CA ASP A 63 13.83 -16.38 4.24
C ASP A 63 13.97 -15.62 5.57
N PHE A 64 13.62 -14.34 5.60
CA PHE A 64 13.57 -13.59 6.85
C PHE A 64 12.49 -14.14 7.79
N GLU A 65 11.31 -14.46 7.27
CA GLU A 65 10.20 -15.03 8.04
C GLU A 65 10.62 -16.37 8.68
N LYS A 66 11.14 -17.30 7.87
CA LYS A 66 11.56 -18.63 8.31
C LYS A 66 12.70 -18.62 9.32
N ASN A 67 13.63 -17.68 9.19
CA ASN A 67 14.84 -17.67 10.02
C ASN A 67 14.76 -16.69 11.19
N THR A 68 14.41 -15.42 10.92
CA THR A 68 14.49 -14.34 11.92
C THR A 68 13.16 -14.13 12.65
N PHE A 69 12.05 -14.09 11.93
CA PHE A 69 10.73 -14.01 12.58
C PHE A 69 10.42 -15.26 13.40
N LYS A 70 10.79 -16.44 12.90
CA LYS A 70 10.67 -17.67 13.69
C LYS A 70 11.44 -17.62 15.01
N GLN A 71 12.64 -17.05 15.02
CA GLN A 71 13.39 -16.83 16.26
C GLN A 71 12.68 -15.85 17.20
N LEU A 72 12.00 -14.83 16.67
CA LEU A 72 11.20 -13.90 17.47
C LEU A 72 10.03 -14.63 18.13
N GLU A 73 9.27 -15.44 17.37
CA GLU A 73 8.17 -16.27 17.88
C GLU A 73 8.65 -17.18 19.02
N GLU A 74 9.80 -17.85 18.83
CA GLU A 74 10.40 -18.78 19.77
C GLU A 74 11.16 -18.09 20.92
N LYS A 75 11.16 -16.75 20.97
CA LYS A 75 11.89 -15.94 21.97
C LYS A 75 13.41 -16.20 22.00
N LYS A 76 13.98 -16.56 20.85
CA LYS A 76 15.42 -16.81 20.64
C LYS A 76 16.21 -15.59 20.16
N ILE A 77 15.52 -14.48 19.86
CA ILE A 77 16.10 -13.20 19.50
C ILE A 77 15.44 -12.10 20.33
N GLU A 78 16.22 -11.12 20.76
CA GLU A 78 15.70 -9.96 21.48
C GLU A 78 14.93 -9.02 20.53
N GLY A 79 13.94 -8.30 21.08
CA GLY A 79 13.11 -7.39 20.29
C GLY A 79 13.92 -6.32 19.55
N LYS A 80 14.94 -5.75 20.22
CA LYS A 80 15.82 -4.73 19.61
C LYS A 80 16.60 -5.28 18.41
N ASP A 81 17.20 -6.46 18.57
CA ASP A 81 17.94 -7.14 17.50
C ASP A 81 17.03 -7.50 16.32
N TYR A 82 15.80 -7.93 16.61
CA TYR A 82 14.80 -8.18 15.60
C TYR A 82 14.46 -6.92 14.81
N VAL A 83 14.19 -5.81 15.50
CA VAL A 83 13.85 -4.52 14.86
C VAL A 83 14.99 -4.01 13.97
N ASP A 84 16.25 -4.14 14.39
CA ASP A 84 17.40 -3.73 13.58
C ASP A 84 17.53 -4.59 12.30
N LYS A 85 17.37 -5.91 12.44
CA LYS A 85 17.34 -6.82 11.28
C LYS A 85 16.18 -6.52 10.35
N PHE A 86 15.00 -6.23 10.91
CA PHE A 86 13.80 -5.86 10.13
C PHE A 86 13.98 -4.54 9.39
N ALA A 87 14.64 -3.55 10.00
CA ALA A 87 14.97 -2.30 9.32
C ALA A 87 15.88 -2.53 8.10
N ASN A 88 16.82 -3.49 8.19
CA ASN A 88 17.64 -3.87 7.05
C ASN A 88 16.83 -4.61 5.97
N LEU A 89 15.90 -5.48 6.36
CA LEU A 89 14.96 -6.11 5.42
C LEU A 89 14.18 -5.05 4.63
N LEU A 90 13.65 -4.03 5.30
CA LEU A 90 12.93 -2.93 4.65
C LEU A 90 13.81 -2.16 3.65
N LYS A 91 15.08 -1.90 3.97
CA LYS A 91 16.02 -1.25 3.03
C LYS A 91 16.27 -2.10 1.78
N VAL A 92 16.35 -3.42 1.93
CA VAL A 92 16.57 -4.35 0.82
C VAL A 92 15.32 -4.47 -0.04
N THR A 93 14.15 -4.56 0.59
CA THR A 93 12.87 -4.78 -0.10
C THR A 93 12.22 -3.50 -0.62
N GLY A 94 12.61 -2.34 -0.10
CA GLY A 94 12.08 -1.03 -0.48
C GLY A 94 10.56 -0.98 -0.34
N SER A 95 9.89 -0.55 -1.41
CA SER A 95 8.43 -0.45 -1.48
C SER A 95 7.72 -1.76 -1.86
N TYR A 96 8.40 -2.91 -1.79
CA TYR A 96 7.79 -4.21 -2.09
C TYR A 96 6.65 -4.51 -1.11
N SER A 97 5.41 -4.54 -1.61
CA SER A 97 4.21 -4.67 -0.77
C SER A 97 4.10 -6.00 -0.05
N GLY A 98 4.81 -7.05 -0.50
CA GLY A 98 4.83 -8.35 0.18
C GLY A 98 5.41 -8.29 1.59
N THR A 99 6.19 -7.25 1.93
CA THR A 99 6.69 -7.01 3.28
C THR A 99 5.59 -6.57 4.27
N LEU A 100 4.42 -6.12 3.78
CA LEU A 100 3.31 -5.68 4.63
C LEU A 100 2.84 -6.75 5.62
N THR A 101 2.64 -7.99 5.15
CA THR A 101 2.11 -9.07 5.98
C THR A 101 3.04 -9.34 7.17
N LEU A 102 4.33 -9.46 6.90
CA LEU A 102 5.35 -9.66 7.93
C LEU A 102 5.44 -8.46 8.89
N SER A 103 5.31 -7.23 8.37
CA SER A 103 5.29 -6.01 9.19
C SER A 103 4.16 -6.05 10.22
N ILE A 104 2.97 -6.45 9.79
CA ILE A 104 1.80 -6.56 10.67
C ILE A 104 1.96 -7.70 11.66
N GLN A 105 2.36 -8.90 11.22
CA GLN A 105 2.57 -10.06 12.10
C GLN A 105 3.59 -9.77 13.20
N SER A 106 4.67 -9.06 12.85
CA SER A 106 5.72 -8.67 13.79
C SER A 106 5.19 -7.69 14.83
N ALA A 107 4.44 -6.67 14.40
CA ALA A 107 3.84 -5.72 15.31
C ALA A 107 2.79 -6.36 16.21
N ASP A 108 1.92 -7.21 15.66
CA ASP A 108 0.89 -7.93 16.41
C ASP A 108 1.52 -8.84 17.48
N LEU A 109 2.61 -9.56 17.16
CA LEU A 109 3.35 -10.36 18.14
C LEU A 109 3.97 -9.51 19.27
N PHE A 110 4.51 -8.34 18.94
CA PHE A 110 5.01 -7.41 19.96
C PHE A 110 3.88 -6.85 20.84
N ILE A 111 2.72 -6.53 20.26
CA ILE A 111 1.52 -6.10 21.00
C ILE A 111 1.05 -7.20 21.96
N GLU A 112 0.98 -8.45 21.51
CA GLU A 112 0.60 -9.61 22.35
C GLU A 112 1.54 -9.79 23.56
N ARG A 113 2.79 -9.35 23.43
CA ARG A 113 3.80 -9.38 24.51
C ARG A 113 3.80 -8.11 25.39
N GLY A 114 2.98 -7.12 25.06
CA GLY A 114 2.99 -5.81 25.72
C GLY A 114 4.20 -4.95 25.35
N GLU A 115 4.96 -5.33 24.33
CA GLU A 115 6.19 -4.66 23.88
C GLU A 115 5.86 -3.55 22.86
N LEU A 116 4.98 -2.62 23.25
CA LEU A 116 4.38 -1.61 22.35
C LEU A 116 5.41 -0.72 21.63
N ASN A 117 6.57 -0.47 22.26
CA ASN A 117 7.64 0.31 21.64
C ASN A 117 8.20 -0.36 20.38
N PHE A 118 8.41 -1.69 20.40
CA PHE A 118 8.90 -2.42 19.24
C PHE A 118 7.81 -2.54 18.16
N ALA A 119 6.56 -2.76 18.56
CA ALA A 119 5.43 -2.76 17.61
C ALA A 119 5.33 -1.43 16.86
N LYS A 120 5.38 -0.31 17.60
CA LYS A 120 5.38 1.04 17.04
C LYS A 120 6.55 1.24 16.09
N GLU A 121 7.76 0.88 16.49
CA GLU A 121 8.95 1.07 15.67
C GLU A 121 8.90 0.26 14.36
N ILE A 122 8.45 -1.00 14.40
CA ILE A 122 8.22 -1.82 13.20
C ILE A 122 7.23 -1.13 12.26
N LEU A 123 6.08 -0.69 12.78
CA LEU A 123 5.01 -0.09 11.97
C LEU A 123 5.42 1.27 11.39
N GLU A 124 6.13 2.11 12.14
CA GLU A 124 6.59 3.41 11.67
C GLU A 124 7.63 3.27 10.54
N LYS A 125 8.61 2.37 10.70
CA LYS A 125 9.58 2.08 9.62
C LYS A 125 8.88 1.51 8.39
N SER A 126 7.97 0.56 8.59
CA SER A 126 7.21 -0.05 7.49
C SER A 126 6.35 0.98 6.77
N HIS A 127 5.68 1.87 7.50
CA HIS A 127 4.91 2.95 6.90
C HIS A 127 5.80 3.90 6.10
N ASN A 128 6.99 4.25 6.59
CA ASN A 128 7.90 5.14 5.87
C ASN A 128 8.35 4.57 4.52
N GLU A 129 8.66 3.28 4.47
CA GLU A 129 9.13 2.62 3.25
C GLU A 129 8.00 2.19 2.31
N LEU A 130 6.88 1.69 2.87
CA LEU A 130 5.83 1.03 2.10
C LEU A 130 4.66 1.93 1.71
N LYS A 131 4.47 3.11 2.32
CA LYS A 131 3.28 3.98 2.06
C LYS A 131 3.09 4.37 0.58
N GLY A 132 4.17 4.39 -0.20
CA GLY A 132 4.14 4.72 -1.63
C GLY A 132 3.83 3.53 -2.55
N SER A 133 3.77 2.30 -2.02
CA SER A 133 3.59 1.08 -2.82
C SER A 133 2.19 1.00 -3.42
N ASN A 134 1.14 1.10 -2.60
CA ASN A 134 -0.24 1.30 -3.02
C ASN A 134 -1.10 1.85 -1.87
N PRO A 135 -2.28 2.42 -2.17
CA PRO A 135 -3.15 3.03 -1.16
C PRO A 135 -3.65 2.07 -0.07
N PHE A 136 -3.82 0.77 -0.36
CA PHE A 136 -4.28 -0.20 0.63
C PHE A 136 -3.19 -0.50 1.66
N VAL A 137 -1.93 -0.60 1.24
CA VAL A 137 -0.79 -0.77 2.15
C VAL A 137 -0.72 0.39 3.14
N ALA A 138 -0.79 1.62 2.63
CA ALA A 138 -0.85 2.81 3.50
C ALA A 138 -2.06 2.78 4.44
N TRP A 139 -3.24 2.36 3.96
CA TRP A 139 -4.45 2.24 4.78
C TRP A 139 -4.27 1.24 5.93
N PHE A 140 -3.75 0.04 5.67
CA PHE A 140 -3.53 -0.97 6.71
C PHE A 140 -2.48 -0.55 7.73
N LEU A 141 -1.38 0.06 7.28
CA LEU A 141 -0.33 0.56 8.17
C LEU A 141 -0.85 1.74 9.02
N ASN A 142 -1.63 2.66 8.45
CA ASN A 142 -2.26 3.73 9.21
C ASN A 142 -3.23 3.18 10.27
N HIS A 143 -4.02 2.15 9.94
CA HIS A 143 -4.92 1.51 10.90
C HIS A 143 -4.13 0.87 12.05
N ARG A 144 -3.09 0.09 11.75
CA ARG A 144 -2.26 -0.54 12.79
C ARG A 144 -1.48 0.47 13.63
N LEU A 145 -0.98 1.55 13.03
CA LEU A 145 -0.37 2.65 13.76
C LEU A 145 -1.37 3.31 14.72
N ALA A 146 -2.59 3.61 14.26
CA ALA A 146 -3.61 4.18 15.12
C ALA A 146 -3.88 3.31 16.37
N VAL A 147 -3.98 1.99 16.18
CA VAL A 147 -4.16 1.03 17.28
C VAL A 147 -2.98 1.07 18.25
N VAL A 148 -1.74 0.93 17.78
CA VAL A 148 -0.57 0.88 18.69
C VAL A 148 -0.37 2.21 19.43
N TYR A 149 -0.64 3.35 18.78
CA TYR A 149 -0.60 4.66 19.46
C TYR A 149 -1.72 4.80 20.51
N GLU A 150 -2.92 4.29 20.23
CA GLU A 150 -4.01 4.26 21.22
C GLU A 150 -3.62 3.40 22.43
N ASP A 151 -3.07 2.21 22.19
CA ASP A 151 -2.61 1.28 23.23
C ASP A 151 -1.44 1.86 24.04
N SER A 152 -0.57 2.65 23.41
CA SER A 152 0.52 3.38 24.10
C SER A 152 0.06 4.70 24.74
N ASN A 153 -1.25 4.97 24.78
CA ASN A 153 -1.85 6.21 25.30
C ASN A 153 -1.39 7.50 24.59
N ASP A 154 -0.85 7.39 23.37
CA ASP A 154 -0.47 8.51 22.49
C ASP A 154 -1.65 8.86 21.60
N LEU A 155 -2.70 9.41 22.22
CA LEU A 155 -4.00 9.63 21.60
C LEU A 155 -3.94 10.63 20.43
N GLU A 156 -3.01 11.58 20.45
CA GLU A 156 -2.83 12.56 19.37
C GLU A 156 -2.34 11.91 18.07
N ASN A 157 -1.35 11.02 18.18
CA ASN A 157 -0.90 10.26 17.01
C ASN A 157 -1.95 9.27 16.54
N ALA A 158 -2.68 8.62 17.45
CA ALA A 158 -3.79 7.74 17.08
C ALA A 158 -4.83 8.47 16.20
N VAL A 159 -5.27 9.66 16.64
CA VAL A 159 -6.17 10.54 15.84
C VAL A 159 -5.54 10.94 14.52
N THR A 160 -4.25 11.29 14.51
CA THR A 160 -3.53 11.70 13.30
C THR A 160 -3.58 10.61 12.22
N TYR A 161 -3.33 9.35 12.59
CA TYR A 161 -3.35 8.24 11.65
C TYR A 161 -4.75 7.85 11.20
N LEU A 162 -5.77 7.92 12.07
CA LEU A 162 -7.17 7.74 11.66
C LEU A 162 -7.64 8.83 10.70
N LYS A 163 -7.24 10.09 10.91
CA LYS A 163 -7.55 11.19 9.97
C LYS A 163 -6.93 10.98 8.60
N LYS A 164 -5.70 10.43 8.53
CA LYS A 164 -5.09 10.03 7.24
C LYS A 164 -5.93 8.97 6.51
N MET A 165 -6.57 8.06 7.25
CA MET A 165 -7.48 7.07 6.66
C MET A 165 -8.75 7.72 6.09
N ASN A 166 -9.36 8.68 6.79
CA ASN A 166 -10.53 9.40 6.27
C ASN A 166 -10.22 10.20 4.99
N SER A 167 -9.04 10.83 4.93
CA SER A 167 -8.57 11.58 3.76
C SER A 167 -8.06 10.69 2.61
N SER A 168 -8.00 9.37 2.81
CA SER A 168 -7.57 8.41 1.78
C SER A 168 -8.63 8.21 0.69
N SER A 169 -8.19 7.82 -0.51
CA SER A 169 -9.06 7.29 -1.56
C SER A 169 -9.65 5.91 -1.21
N VAL A 170 -9.05 5.20 -0.26
CA VAL A 170 -9.52 3.89 0.22
C VAL A 170 -10.61 4.08 1.28
N LYS A 171 -11.86 3.81 0.90
CA LYS A 171 -13.05 3.92 1.76
C LYS A 171 -13.45 2.61 2.46
N LEU A 172 -12.45 1.89 2.97
CA LEU A 172 -12.69 0.68 3.75
C LEU A 172 -13.08 1.03 5.17
N LEU A 173 -14.14 0.38 5.68
CA LEU A 173 -14.61 0.49 7.07
C LEU A 173 -14.76 1.94 7.57
N GLU A 174 -15.22 2.86 6.73
CA GLU A 174 -15.32 4.29 7.04
C GLU A 174 -16.11 4.55 8.34
N SER A 175 -17.27 3.91 8.51
CA SER A 175 -18.06 3.96 9.74
C SER A 175 -17.28 3.56 11.00
N LYS A 176 -16.34 2.60 10.88
CA LYS A 176 -15.47 2.19 11.99
C LYS A 176 -14.42 3.25 12.28
N VAL A 177 -13.80 3.83 11.27
CA VAL A 177 -12.77 4.88 11.45
C VAL A 177 -13.37 6.09 12.18
N TYR A 178 -14.56 6.53 11.79
CA TYR A 178 -15.27 7.61 12.50
C TYR A 178 -15.69 7.20 13.93
N LEU A 179 -16.14 5.95 14.14
CA LEU A 179 -16.42 5.46 15.49
C LEU A 179 -15.16 5.49 16.38
N ASP A 180 -14.02 5.03 15.86
CA ASP A 180 -12.76 5.00 16.60
C ASP A 180 -12.24 6.42 16.90
N LEU A 181 -12.37 7.36 15.94
CA LEU A 181 -12.11 8.78 16.20
C LEU A 181 -12.97 9.31 17.33
N GLY A 182 -14.28 9.02 17.33
CA GLY A 182 -15.18 9.42 18.40
C GLY A 182 -14.76 8.88 19.77
N ARG A 183 -14.40 7.58 19.82
CA ARG A 183 -13.91 6.92 21.04
C ARG A 183 -12.63 7.54 21.57
N ILE A 184 -11.66 7.82 20.69
CA ILE A 184 -10.39 8.41 21.10
C ILE A 184 -10.60 9.87 21.53
N TYR A 185 -11.43 10.64 20.83
CA TYR A 185 -11.75 12.00 21.25
C TYR A 185 -12.41 12.05 22.64
N LEU A 186 -13.28 11.09 22.98
CA LEU A 186 -13.79 10.96 24.34
C LEU A 186 -12.69 10.68 25.36
N LYS A 187 -11.76 9.76 25.06
CA LYS A 187 -10.60 9.49 25.93
C LYS A 187 -9.73 10.73 26.15
N MET A 188 -9.65 11.61 25.14
CA MET A 188 -8.96 12.91 25.22
C MET A 188 -9.76 14.00 25.95
N GLY A 189 -11.01 13.74 26.36
CA GLY A 189 -11.90 14.74 26.94
C GLY A 189 -12.51 15.73 25.94
N LYS A 190 -12.32 15.51 24.63
CA LYS A 190 -12.82 16.37 23.54
C LYS A 190 -14.24 15.93 23.14
N LYS A 191 -15.22 16.25 24.00
CA LYS A 191 -16.60 15.77 23.86
C LYS A 191 -17.27 16.25 22.58
N GLU A 192 -17.07 17.50 22.18
CA GLU A 192 -17.67 18.06 20.98
C GLU A 192 -17.18 17.33 19.72
N ASP A 193 -15.87 17.13 19.61
CA ASP A 193 -15.26 16.37 18.51
C ASP A 193 -15.78 14.93 18.47
N ALA A 194 -15.90 14.29 19.64
CA ALA A 194 -16.45 12.95 19.73
C ALA A 194 -17.89 12.87 19.22
N MET A 195 -18.74 13.81 19.67
CA MET A 195 -20.14 13.88 19.26
C MET A 195 -20.28 14.06 17.73
N ILE A 196 -19.45 14.91 17.13
CA ILE A 196 -19.43 15.12 15.67
C ILE A 196 -19.16 13.79 14.95
N ASN A 197 -18.16 13.04 15.40
CA ASN A 197 -17.80 11.77 14.77
C ASN A 197 -18.88 10.70 14.97
N PHE A 198 -19.46 10.56 16.17
CA PHE A 198 -20.53 9.59 16.39
C PHE A 198 -21.80 9.92 15.59
N LYS A 199 -22.19 11.19 15.53
CA LYS A 199 -23.33 11.62 14.68
C LYS A 199 -23.08 11.29 13.22
N TYR A 200 -21.87 11.55 12.71
CA TYR A 200 -21.52 11.17 11.35
C TYR A 200 -21.74 9.67 11.07
N VAL A 201 -21.33 8.80 12.00
CA VAL A 201 -21.58 7.34 11.88
C VAL A 201 -23.07 7.02 11.81
N VAL A 202 -23.88 7.64 12.68
CA VAL A 202 -25.33 7.40 12.74
C VAL A 202 -26.05 7.90 11.49
N ASP A 203 -25.68 9.09 11.02
CA ASP A 203 -26.38 9.79 9.93
C ASP A 203 -26.05 9.17 8.56
N HIS A 204 -24.82 8.67 8.37
CA HIS A 204 -24.34 8.19 7.07
C HIS A 204 -24.26 6.65 6.98
N PHE A 205 -24.27 5.95 8.11
CA PHE A 205 -24.12 4.49 8.15
C PHE A 205 -25.14 3.84 9.11
N SER A 206 -26.39 4.31 9.07
CA SER A 206 -27.48 3.93 9.99
C SER A 206 -27.66 2.42 10.18
N ASP A 207 -27.40 1.64 9.14
CA ASP A 207 -27.61 0.18 9.12
C ASP A 207 -26.39 -0.61 9.62
N SER A 208 -25.25 0.07 9.83
CA SER A 208 -24.03 -0.56 10.32
C SER A 208 -24.15 -0.93 11.81
N ASN A 209 -23.47 -2.02 12.21
CA ASN A 209 -23.33 -2.34 13.63
C ASN A 209 -22.59 -1.23 14.40
N PHE A 210 -21.74 -0.45 13.72
CA PHE A 210 -21.04 0.69 14.29
C PHE A 210 -21.97 1.85 14.62
N ALA A 211 -23.03 2.09 13.84
CA ALA A 211 -24.05 3.10 14.17
C ALA A 211 -24.82 2.76 15.45
N LYS A 212 -25.07 1.47 15.73
CA LYS A 212 -25.66 1.05 17.00
C LYS A 212 -24.75 1.42 18.17
N ILE A 213 -23.44 1.18 18.04
CA ILE A 213 -22.44 1.53 19.07
C ILE A 213 -22.33 3.06 19.22
N ALA A 214 -22.31 3.81 18.12
CA ALA A 214 -22.26 5.27 18.14
C ALA A 214 -23.48 5.88 18.84
N LYS A 215 -24.68 5.31 18.66
CA LYS A 215 -25.90 5.72 19.38
C LYS A 215 -25.77 5.51 20.90
N LEU A 216 -25.15 4.41 21.34
CA LEU A 216 -24.89 4.19 22.76
C LEU A 216 -23.99 5.28 23.34
N TYR A 217 -22.87 5.58 22.66
CA TYR A 217 -21.99 6.67 23.09
C TYR A 217 -22.70 8.03 23.14
N LEU A 218 -23.52 8.36 22.13
CA LEU A 218 -24.29 9.61 22.12
C LEU A 218 -25.29 9.70 23.28
N ASN A 219 -25.92 8.59 23.65
CA ASN A 219 -26.85 8.54 24.77
C ASN A 219 -26.13 8.75 26.11
N ASP A 220 -24.96 8.14 26.29
CA ASP A 220 -24.15 8.25 27.53
C ASP A 220 -23.51 9.64 27.71
N MET A 221 -23.45 10.44 26.64
CA MET A 221 -22.90 11.80 26.64
C MET A 221 -23.93 12.89 26.98
N ASN A 222 -25.23 12.57 26.95
CA ASN A 222 -26.32 13.47 27.31
C ASN A 222 -26.57 13.45 28.83
#